data_AF-A0A0C4F8S1-F1
#
_entry.id   AF-A0A0C4F8S1-F1
#
_cell.length_a   1.000
_cell.length_b   1.000
_cell.length_c   1.000
_cell.angle_alpha   90.00
_cell.angle_beta   90.00
_cell.angle_gamma   90.00
#
_symmetry.space_group_name_H-M   'P 1'
#
loop_
_entity.id
_entity.type
_entity.pdbx_description
1 polymer ?
#
loop_
_entity_poly.entity_id
_entity_poly.type
_entity_poly.pdbx_seq_one_letter_code
_entity_poly.pdbx_strand_id
1 'polypeptide(L)'
;MFTTTLPRFFIHPTRAIPALRSSAAFSTRPVARSSVLSSKLKNHDLLKHKSYVNGEWVGSSSSRTFAVNDPATGEEIGRCPDMNLGDLGKAIEAATESFSRYRHSTPAVRQSYLRKFNGLILANAEDLARLIVAENGKSWKDALGEVNYAASFVDWFAEEALRTDGIIVPSSTPAVRHLVIKQPIGVVAALCPWNFPAAMITRKVAPALAAGCSVIVKAPAETPLTALALAELANQAGFPAGVFNIITTQSATPEIGKALCEHEEIRKLSFTGSTGVGKLLMAQSSSTLKKLSLELGGNAPFIVFEDADVDKAVEGAMACKFRCAGQACVSANRFYVHQSIYAEFASKLTKKVSELKVGSGFEEGTSIGPLIDERSLEKVTRHVRLAREAGGEVLIGGKRVDGPGYFFLPTVLSEVPRG
;
A
#
# COMPACT_ATOMS: atom_id res chain seq x y z
N MET A 1 -56.09 -6.50 47.20
CA MET A 1 -57.37 -6.19 46.55
C MET A 1 -57.09 -5.95 45.08
N PHE A 2 -57.28 -6.99 44.26
CA PHE A 2 -58.33 -7.11 43.20
C PHE A 2 -58.10 -6.09 42.07
N THR A 3 -57.95 -6.38 40.77
CA THR A 3 -58.28 -7.54 39.87
C THR A 3 -57.74 -7.18 38.46
N THR A 4 -57.05 -8.06 37.71
CA THR A 4 -57.52 -8.83 36.51
C THR A 4 -58.50 -8.07 35.57
N THR A 5 -58.45 -8.08 34.22
CA THR A 5 -58.47 -9.24 33.29
C THR A 5 -58.39 -8.78 31.80
N LEU A 6 -57.89 -9.65 30.90
CA LEU A 6 -58.05 -9.68 29.43
C LEU A 6 -59.51 -9.96 28.98
N PRO A 7 -59.90 -9.69 27.71
CA PRO A 7 -60.16 -10.79 26.73
C PRO A 7 -59.79 -10.46 25.25
N ARG A 8 -59.12 -11.36 24.52
CA ARG A 8 -59.58 -12.39 23.53
C ARG A 8 -59.94 -11.93 22.10
N PHE A 9 -59.09 -12.42 21.17
CA PHE A 9 -59.31 -12.97 19.82
C PHE A 9 -60.69 -12.90 19.14
N PHE A 10 -60.66 -12.50 17.86
CA PHE A 10 -61.54 -13.01 16.80
C PHE A 10 -60.72 -13.40 15.56
N ILE A 11 -61.14 -14.50 14.93
CA ILE A 11 -60.55 -15.20 13.78
C ILE A 11 -61.47 -15.03 12.55
N HIS A 12 -60.86 -15.10 11.35
CA HIS A 12 -61.38 -15.39 9.98
C HIS A 12 -61.43 -14.24 8.97
N PRO A 13 -61.35 -14.51 7.64
CA PRO A 13 -60.72 -15.62 6.93
C PRO A 13 -59.79 -15.19 5.77
N THR A 14 -59.06 -16.18 5.28
CA THR A 14 -58.20 -16.26 4.10
C THR A 14 -58.79 -15.66 2.81
N ARG A 15 -57.99 -14.88 2.09
CA ARG A 15 -58.15 -14.66 0.64
C ARG A 15 -56.80 -14.87 -0.07
N ALA A 16 -56.80 -15.80 -1.01
CA ALA A 16 -55.67 -16.23 -1.80
C ALA A 16 -55.13 -15.10 -2.69
N ILE A 17 -53.80 -14.97 -2.74
CA ILE A 17 -53.08 -14.12 -3.70
C ILE A 17 -52.39 -15.06 -4.71
N PRO A 18 -52.45 -14.79 -6.03
CA PRO A 18 -52.00 -15.72 -7.05
C PRO A 18 -50.48 -15.84 -7.10
N ALA A 19 -50.01 -17.06 -7.36
CA ALA A 19 -48.62 -17.37 -7.64
C ALA A 19 -48.16 -16.67 -8.94
N LEU A 20 -47.27 -15.70 -8.82
CA LEU A 20 -46.46 -15.21 -9.93
C LEU A 20 -45.10 -15.89 -9.88
N ARG A 21 -44.95 -16.90 -10.74
CA ARG A 21 -43.66 -17.45 -11.15
C ARG A 21 -42.85 -16.33 -11.81
N SER A 22 -41.67 -16.05 -11.27
CA SER A 22 -40.56 -15.49 -12.03
C SER A 22 -39.27 -15.95 -11.37
N SER A 23 -38.75 -17.07 -11.86
CA SER A 23 -37.39 -17.51 -11.60
C SER A 23 -36.44 -16.64 -12.42
N ALA A 24 -36.06 -15.48 -11.89
CA ALA A 24 -34.83 -14.83 -12.30
C ALA A 24 -33.69 -15.57 -11.59
N ALA A 25 -33.17 -16.62 -12.24
CA ALA A 25 -31.91 -17.22 -11.86
C ALA A 25 -30.83 -16.15 -12.00
N PHE A 26 -30.48 -15.50 -10.90
CA PHE A 26 -29.25 -14.72 -10.83
C PHE A 26 -28.11 -15.70 -11.04
N SER A 27 -27.53 -15.65 -12.24
CA SER A 27 -26.28 -16.31 -12.57
C SER A 27 -25.22 -15.75 -11.62
N THR A 28 -24.94 -16.48 -10.55
CA THR A 28 -23.68 -16.40 -9.83
C THR A 28 -22.62 -16.92 -10.79
N ARG A 29 -22.12 -16.04 -11.67
CA ARG A 29 -20.90 -16.34 -12.41
C ARG A 29 -19.86 -16.75 -11.37
N PRO A 30 -19.27 -17.96 -11.45
CA PRO A 30 -18.16 -18.30 -10.58
C PRO A 30 -17.11 -17.21 -10.74
N VAL A 31 -16.52 -16.77 -9.63
CA VAL A 31 -15.36 -15.87 -9.65
C VAL A 31 -14.38 -16.47 -10.64
N ALA A 32 -14.19 -15.83 -11.78
CA ALA A 32 -13.16 -16.25 -12.71
C ALA A 32 -11.86 -16.08 -11.94
N ARG A 33 -11.30 -17.18 -11.42
CA ARG A 33 -9.88 -17.20 -11.10
C ARG A 33 -9.23 -16.72 -12.38
N SER A 34 -8.49 -15.62 -12.35
CA SER A 34 -7.58 -15.33 -13.45
C SER A 34 -6.63 -16.52 -13.51
N SER A 35 -6.91 -17.46 -14.42
CA SER A 35 -6.17 -18.70 -14.59
C SER A 35 -4.71 -18.40 -14.91
N VAL A 36 -4.45 -17.22 -15.47
CA VAL A 36 -3.14 -16.69 -15.84
C VAL A 36 -2.32 -16.29 -14.62
N LEU A 37 -2.84 -15.51 -13.66
CA LEU A 37 -2.06 -15.16 -12.47
C LEU A 37 -1.87 -16.37 -11.55
N SER A 38 -2.93 -17.15 -11.33
CA SER A 38 -2.86 -18.34 -10.47
C SER A 38 -1.84 -19.36 -10.97
N SER A 39 -1.71 -19.56 -12.29
CA SER A 39 -0.75 -20.53 -12.86
C SER A 39 0.72 -20.08 -12.76
N LYS A 40 0.98 -18.80 -12.49
CA LYS A 40 2.34 -18.28 -12.29
C LYS A 40 2.87 -18.52 -10.88
N LEU A 41 2.02 -18.75 -9.88
CA LEU A 41 2.41 -18.89 -8.48
C LEU A 41 2.79 -20.33 -8.13
N LYS A 42 3.86 -20.52 -7.36
CA LYS A 42 4.21 -21.83 -6.77
C LYS A 42 3.37 -22.10 -5.52
N ASN A 43 3.18 -21.09 -4.68
CA ASN A 43 2.33 -21.11 -3.51
C ASN A 43 0.99 -20.43 -3.81
N HIS A 44 -0.03 -21.24 -4.11
CA HIS A 44 -1.37 -20.74 -4.45
C HIS A 44 -2.12 -20.13 -3.24
N ASP A 45 -1.70 -20.42 -2.01
CA ASP A 45 -2.37 -19.89 -0.81
C ASP A 45 -2.20 -18.38 -0.67
N LEU A 46 -1.18 -17.80 -1.33
CA LEU A 46 -0.91 -16.36 -1.31
C LEU A 46 -1.93 -15.53 -2.10
N LEU A 47 -2.60 -16.13 -3.09
CA LEU A 47 -3.60 -15.42 -3.88
C LEU A 47 -4.93 -15.39 -3.13
N LYS A 48 -5.19 -14.27 -2.44
CA LYS A 48 -6.40 -14.07 -1.63
C LYS A 48 -7.33 -13.05 -2.28
N HIS A 49 -8.63 -13.34 -2.22
CA HIS A 49 -9.71 -12.51 -2.78
C HIS A 49 -10.70 -12.04 -1.70
N LYS A 50 -10.26 -12.02 -0.45
CA LYS A 50 -11.04 -11.63 0.73
C LYS A 50 -10.19 -10.73 1.62
N SER A 51 -10.81 -9.86 2.38
CA SER A 51 -10.13 -9.09 3.43
C SER A 51 -9.74 -10.01 4.59
N TYR A 52 -8.74 -9.63 5.37
CA TYR A 52 -8.27 -10.41 6.53
C TYR A 52 -8.61 -9.65 7.81
N VAL A 53 -9.58 -10.14 8.57
CA VAL A 53 -10.07 -9.48 9.79
C VAL A 53 -10.20 -10.51 10.89
N ASN A 54 -9.62 -10.21 12.05
CA ASN A 54 -9.68 -11.09 13.22
C ASN A 54 -9.23 -12.54 12.98
N GLY A 55 -8.20 -12.75 12.17
CA GLY A 55 -7.74 -14.11 11.84
C GLY A 55 -8.54 -14.82 10.74
N GLU A 56 -9.57 -14.17 10.18
CA GLU A 56 -10.49 -14.76 9.20
C GLU A 56 -10.47 -14.06 7.85
N TRP A 57 -10.74 -14.83 6.79
CA TRP A 57 -10.89 -14.34 5.43
C TRP A 57 -12.35 -13.98 5.14
N VAL A 58 -12.67 -12.68 5.17
CA VAL A 58 -14.04 -12.14 5.13
C VAL A 58 -14.36 -11.39 3.83
N GLY A 59 -15.62 -11.47 3.42
CA GLY A 59 -16.18 -10.63 2.34
C GLY A 59 -16.77 -9.32 2.88
N SER A 60 -17.23 -8.46 1.98
CA SER A 60 -17.97 -7.24 2.32
C SER A 60 -19.37 -7.62 2.80
N SER A 61 -19.86 -6.98 3.87
CA SER A 61 -21.26 -7.17 4.31
C SER A 61 -22.30 -6.80 3.25
N SER A 62 -21.91 -5.93 2.30
CA SER A 62 -22.75 -5.56 1.15
C SER A 62 -22.62 -6.52 -0.05
N SER A 63 -21.79 -7.56 0.06
CA SER A 63 -21.41 -8.46 -1.04
C SER A 63 -20.78 -7.78 -2.27
N ARG A 64 -20.48 -6.47 -2.19
CA ARG A 64 -19.82 -5.71 -3.25
C ARG A 64 -18.34 -6.07 -3.31
N THR A 65 -17.81 -6.02 -4.53
CA THR A 65 -16.41 -6.31 -4.85
C THR A 65 -15.95 -5.36 -5.96
N PHE A 66 -14.65 -5.08 -6.00
CA PHE A 66 -14.01 -4.34 -7.07
C PHE A 66 -12.96 -5.20 -7.79
N ALA A 67 -12.72 -4.90 -9.06
CA ALA A 67 -11.74 -5.58 -9.88
C ALA A 67 -10.33 -5.01 -9.64
N VAL A 68 -9.35 -5.89 -9.66
CA VAL A 68 -7.92 -5.57 -9.71
C VAL A 68 -7.45 -5.94 -11.11
N ASN A 69 -6.87 -4.98 -11.82
CA ASN A 69 -6.49 -5.16 -13.22
C ASN A 69 -4.97 -5.09 -13.37
N ASP A 70 -4.44 -5.85 -14.32
CA ASP A 70 -3.03 -5.74 -14.73
C ASP A 70 -2.84 -4.45 -15.53
N PRO A 71 -1.99 -3.50 -15.08
CA PRO A 71 -1.77 -2.24 -15.80
C PRO A 71 -1.03 -2.40 -17.13
N ALA A 72 -0.45 -3.57 -17.42
CA ALA A 72 0.21 -3.86 -18.70
C ALA A 72 -0.77 -4.35 -19.77
N THR A 73 -1.88 -4.98 -19.38
CA THR A 73 -2.83 -5.59 -20.33
C THR A 73 -4.25 -5.03 -20.23
N GLY A 74 -4.61 -4.47 -19.07
CA GLY A 74 -5.97 -4.07 -18.72
C GLY A 74 -6.87 -5.22 -18.28
N GLU A 75 -6.36 -6.46 -18.24
CA GLU A 75 -7.13 -7.65 -17.87
C GLU A 75 -7.37 -7.73 -16.36
N GLU A 76 -8.53 -8.26 -15.96
CA GLU A 76 -8.83 -8.51 -14.55
C GLU A 76 -7.99 -9.70 -14.03
N ILE A 77 -7.19 -9.47 -13.00
CA ILE A 77 -6.34 -10.48 -12.34
C ILE A 77 -6.95 -10.99 -11.03
N GLY A 78 -7.96 -10.32 -10.50
CA GLY A 78 -8.70 -10.76 -9.33
C GLY A 78 -9.74 -9.76 -8.89
N ARG A 79 -10.52 -10.13 -7.87
CA ARG A 79 -11.47 -9.22 -7.22
C ARG A 79 -11.23 -9.21 -5.72
N CYS A 80 -11.46 -8.05 -5.10
CA CYS A 80 -11.40 -7.87 -3.66
C CYS A 80 -12.74 -7.34 -3.13
N PRO A 81 -13.09 -7.63 -1.86
CA PRO A 81 -14.26 -7.05 -1.23
C PRO A 81 -14.21 -5.53 -1.22
N ASP A 82 -15.35 -4.89 -1.50
CA ASP A 82 -15.49 -3.45 -1.32
C ASP A 82 -16.12 -3.19 0.06
N MET A 83 -15.26 -3.17 1.08
CA MET A 83 -15.65 -3.07 2.49
C MET A 83 -16.28 -1.69 2.78
N ASN A 84 -17.30 -1.66 3.63
CA ASN A 84 -17.97 -0.43 4.06
C ASN A 84 -17.62 -0.04 5.51
N LEU A 85 -18.25 1.01 6.03
CA LEU A 85 -18.02 1.49 7.40
C LEU A 85 -18.40 0.45 8.48
N GLY A 86 -19.44 -0.36 8.26
CA GLY A 86 -19.81 -1.43 9.19
C GLY A 86 -18.76 -2.55 9.23
N ASP A 87 -18.17 -2.87 8.07
CA ASP A 87 -17.07 -3.82 7.98
C ASP A 87 -15.81 -3.28 8.68
N LEU A 88 -15.52 -1.99 8.52
CA LEU A 88 -14.45 -1.31 9.25
C LEU A 88 -14.67 -1.37 10.77
N GLY A 89 -15.90 -1.14 11.24
CA GLY A 89 -16.23 -1.23 12.66
C GLY A 89 -15.82 -2.56 13.29
N LYS A 90 -16.12 -3.68 12.62
CA LYS A 90 -15.70 -5.02 13.07
C LYS A 90 -14.17 -5.18 13.12
N ALA A 91 -13.46 -4.60 12.16
CA ALA A 91 -12.00 -4.63 12.17
C ALA A 91 -11.41 -3.79 13.32
N ILE A 92 -12.06 -2.67 13.67
CA ILE A 92 -11.66 -1.84 14.82
C ILE A 92 -11.93 -2.57 16.13
N GLU A 93 -13.10 -3.18 16.29
CA GLU A 93 -13.44 -3.99 17.46
C GLU A 93 -12.41 -5.12 17.68
N ALA A 94 -12.12 -5.89 16.63
CA ALA A 94 -11.13 -6.97 16.69
C ALA A 94 -9.72 -6.47 17.03
N ALA A 95 -9.29 -5.35 16.43
CA ALA A 95 -7.99 -4.77 16.71
C ALA A 95 -7.90 -4.21 18.15
N THR A 96 -9.01 -3.71 18.69
CA THR A 96 -9.09 -3.18 20.05
C THR A 96 -9.04 -4.32 21.07
N GLU A 97 -9.82 -5.38 20.87
CA GLU A 97 -9.79 -6.56 21.73
C GLU A 97 -8.40 -7.21 21.71
N SER A 98 -7.82 -7.42 20.52
CA SER A 98 -6.52 -8.06 20.37
C SER A 98 -5.40 -7.23 21.02
N PHE A 99 -5.45 -5.89 20.91
CA PHE A 99 -4.48 -5.01 21.54
C PHE A 99 -4.43 -5.19 23.06
N SER A 100 -5.60 -5.33 23.70
CA SER A 100 -5.70 -5.49 25.16
C SER A 100 -4.88 -6.67 25.68
N ARG A 101 -4.73 -7.74 24.87
CA ARG A 101 -3.93 -8.93 25.20
C ARG A 101 -2.51 -8.84 24.63
N TYR A 102 -2.38 -8.46 23.36
CA TYR A 102 -1.09 -8.45 22.65
C TYR A 102 -0.07 -7.49 23.26
N ARG A 103 -0.52 -6.36 23.83
CA ARG A 103 0.37 -5.41 24.52
C ARG A 103 1.12 -6.00 25.72
N HIS A 104 0.62 -7.10 26.29
CA HIS A 104 1.23 -7.79 27.43
C HIS A 104 2.17 -8.94 27.00
N SER A 105 2.28 -9.22 25.70
CA SER A 105 3.32 -10.12 25.20
C SER A 105 4.71 -9.60 25.58
N THR A 106 5.68 -10.49 25.73
CA THR A 106 7.07 -10.06 25.93
C THR A 106 7.67 -9.61 24.59
N PRO A 107 8.65 -8.70 24.61
CA PRO A 107 9.47 -8.38 23.45
C PRO A 107 9.97 -9.60 22.66
N ALA A 108 10.42 -10.65 23.36
CA ALA A 108 10.92 -11.88 22.75
C ALA A 108 9.84 -12.65 21.97
N VAL A 109 8.61 -12.72 22.49
CA VAL A 109 7.48 -13.34 21.77
C VAL A 109 7.20 -12.56 20.48
N ARG A 110 7.16 -11.22 20.54
CA ARG A 110 6.92 -10.39 19.35
C ARG A 110 8.03 -10.53 18.31
N GLN A 111 9.29 -10.56 18.75
CA GLN A 111 10.43 -10.86 17.89
C GLN A 111 10.27 -12.21 17.19
N SER A 112 9.85 -13.25 17.90
CA SER A 112 9.71 -14.60 17.32
C SER A 112 8.70 -14.64 16.18
N TYR A 113 7.55 -13.97 16.33
CA TYR A 113 6.57 -13.82 15.25
C TYR A 113 7.13 -13.05 14.06
N LEU A 114 7.82 -11.94 14.30
CA LEU A 114 8.41 -11.12 13.24
C LEU A 114 9.52 -11.86 12.48
N ARG A 115 10.38 -12.63 13.17
CA ARG A 115 11.40 -13.45 12.50
C ARG A 115 10.78 -14.55 11.64
N LYS A 116 9.75 -15.24 12.14
CA LYS A 116 9.02 -16.24 11.34
C LYS A 116 8.35 -15.60 10.13
N PHE A 117 7.75 -14.42 10.30
CA PHE A 117 7.13 -13.66 9.22
C PHE A 117 8.15 -13.23 8.16
N ASN A 118 9.31 -12.70 8.56
CA ASN A 118 10.42 -12.38 7.65
C ASN A 118 10.87 -13.61 6.86
N GLY A 119 11.12 -14.74 7.54
CA GLY A 119 11.52 -15.99 6.89
C GLY A 119 10.50 -16.47 5.87
N LEU A 120 9.20 -16.35 6.18
CA LEU A 120 8.11 -16.68 5.26
C LEU A 120 8.03 -15.74 4.05
N ILE A 121 8.28 -14.43 4.23
CA ILE A 121 8.38 -13.48 3.10
C ILE A 121 9.51 -13.89 2.17
N LEU A 122 10.70 -14.16 2.71
CA LEU A 122 11.88 -14.54 1.91
C LEU A 122 11.69 -15.89 1.21
N ALA A 123 11.08 -16.87 1.89
CA ALA A 123 10.78 -18.18 1.31
C ALA A 123 9.78 -18.09 0.15
N ASN A 124 8.92 -17.06 0.12
CA ASN A 124 7.92 -16.83 -0.92
C ASN A 124 8.27 -15.61 -1.80
N ALA A 125 9.54 -15.19 -1.84
CA ALA A 125 9.91 -13.90 -2.43
C ALA A 125 9.55 -13.78 -3.91
N GLU A 126 9.73 -14.86 -4.69
CA GLU A 126 9.36 -14.86 -6.10
C GLU A 126 7.85 -14.77 -6.31
N ASP A 127 7.03 -15.47 -5.52
CA ASP A 127 5.58 -15.44 -5.68
C ASP A 127 4.98 -14.10 -5.27
N LEU A 128 5.53 -13.48 -4.21
CA LEU A 128 5.23 -12.09 -3.87
C LEU A 128 5.63 -11.15 -5.01
N ALA A 129 6.82 -11.34 -5.62
CA ALA A 129 7.23 -10.53 -6.77
C ALA A 129 6.27 -10.71 -7.96
N ARG A 130 5.77 -11.93 -8.23
CA ARG A 130 4.76 -12.17 -9.27
C ARG A 130 3.46 -11.43 -9.00
N LEU A 131 2.98 -11.42 -7.75
CA LEU A 131 1.81 -10.62 -7.38
C LEU A 131 2.05 -9.13 -7.62
N ILE A 132 3.20 -8.60 -7.17
CA ILE A 132 3.57 -7.20 -7.37
C ILE A 132 3.63 -6.85 -8.87
N VAL A 133 4.29 -7.66 -9.69
CA VAL A 133 4.35 -7.43 -11.14
C VAL A 133 2.94 -7.41 -11.73
N ALA A 134 2.08 -8.35 -11.36
CA ALA A 134 0.75 -8.46 -11.93
C ALA A 134 -0.15 -7.26 -11.60
N GLU A 135 -0.15 -6.78 -10.35
CA GLU A 135 -1.07 -5.70 -9.95
C GLU A 135 -0.47 -4.29 -10.05
N ASN A 136 0.86 -4.14 -9.95
CA ASN A 136 1.54 -2.84 -10.02
C ASN A 136 2.18 -2.57 -11.38
N GLY A 137 2.60 -3.62 -12.11
CA GLY A 137 3.23 -3.52 -13.42
C GLY A 137 4.75 -3.35 -13.44
N LYS A 138 5.40 -3.01 -12.31
CA LYS A 138 6.86 -2.79 -12.29
C LYS A 138 7.63 -4.00 -12.82
N SER A 139 8.87 -3.77 -13.26
CA SER A 139 9.76 -4.82 -13.76
C SER A 139 10.01 -5.91 -12.72
N TRP A 140 10.28 -7.14 -13.17
CA TRP A 140 10.63 -8.26 -12.31
C TRP A 140 11.74 -7.92 -11.30
N LYS A 141 12.80 -7.25 -11.76
CA LYS A 141 13.93 -6.83 -10.92
C LYS A 141 13.49 -5.89 -9.80
N ASP A 142 12.63 -4.91 -10.11
CA ASP A 142 12.13 -3.96 -9.13
C ASP A 142 11.16 -4.62 -8.14
N ALA A 143 10.31 -5.53 -8.61
CA ALA A 143 9.39 -6.29 -7.75
C ALA A 143 10.15 -7.18 -6.76
N LEU A 144 11.11 -7.97 -7.23
CA LEU A 144 11.91 -8.83 -6.36
C LEU A 144 12.77 -8.00 -5.39
N GLY A 145 13.35 -6.90 -5.87
CA GLY A 145 14.07 -5.94 -5.03
C GLY A 145 13.18 -5.35 -3.94
N GLU A 146 11.93 -5.02 -4.25
CA GLU A 146 10.96 -4.56 -3.26
C GLU A 146 10.65 -5.63 -2.22
N VAL A 147 10.44 -6.90 -2.59
CA VAL A 147 10.12 -7.94 -1.60
C VAL A 147 11.26 -8.08 -0.58
N ASN A 148 12.51 -8.09 -1.05
CA ASN A 148 13.68 -8.12 -0.17
C ASN A 148 13.75 -6.86 0.72
N TYR A 149 13.45 -5.70 0.15
CA TYR A 149 13.39 -4.45 0.91
C TYR A 149 12.27 -4.47 1.97
N ALA A 150 11.09 -5.00 1.64
CA ALA A 150 9.98 -5.17 2.56
C ALA A 150 10.34 -6.12 3.70
N ALA A 151 11.00 -7.24 3.38
CA ALA A 151 11.49 -8.20 4.36
C ALA A 151 12.48 -7.55 5.34
N SER A 152 13.37 -6.67 4.85
CA SER A 152 14.37 -5.99 5.69
C SER A 152 13.76 -5.13 6.81
N PHE A 153 12.60 -4.51 6.59
CA PHE A 153 11.88 -3.80 7.67
C PHE A 153 11.39 -4.76 8.75
N VAL A 154 10.87 -5.92 8.34
CA VAL A 154 10.38 -6.93 9.29
C VAL A 154 11.54 -7.46 10.14
N ASP A 155 12.68 -7.75 9.52
CA ASP A 155 13.88 -8.20 10.21
C ASP A 155 14.40 -7.15 11.19
N TRP A 156 14.60 -5.92 10.71
CA TRP A 156 15.06 -4.79 11.53
C TRP A 156 14.17 -4.59 12.77
N PHE A 157 12.86 -4.53 12.59
CA PHE A 157 11.96 -4.30 13.72
C PHE A 157 11.73 -5.55 14.58
N ALA A 158 12.04 -6.77 14.09
CA ALA A 158 12.12 -7.94 14.95
C ALA A 158 13.24 -7.78 15.99
N GLU A 159 14.36 -7.17 15.62
CA GLU A 159 15.44 -6.89 16.56
C GLU A 159 15.11 -5.71 17.48
N GLU A 160 14.57 -4.63 16.93
CA GLU A 160 14.21 -3.44 17.71
C GLU A 160 13.11 -3.71 18.74
N ALA A 161 12.32 -4.77 18.57
CA ALA A 161 11.36 -5.21 19.57
C ALA A 161 12.02 -5.39 20.96
N LEU A 162 13.28 -5.86 21.01
CA LEU A 162 14.04 -6.08 22.25
C LEU A 162 14.71 -4.83 22.81
N ARG A 163 14.78 -3.73 22.05
CA ARG A 163 15.58 -2.53 22.38
C ARG A 163 14.74 -1.29 22.68
N THR A 164 13.52 -1.52 23.19
CA THR A 164 12.62 -0.43 23.62
C THR A 164 13.00 0.07 25.01
N ASP A 165 14.21 0.64 25.12
CA ASP A 165 14.80 1.01 26.41
C ASP A 165 14.17 2.28 27.00
N GLY A 166 13.93 2.24 28.31
CA GLY A 166 13.62 3.40 29.13
C GLY A 166 14.89 4.15 29.56
N ILE A 167 14.72 5.23 30.32
CA ILE A 167 15.84 5.97 30.92
C ILE A 167 15.54 6.36 32.37
N ILE A 168 16.59 6.44 33.19
CA ILE A 168 16.53 6.99 34.54
C ILE A 168 17.15 8.39 34.47
N VAL A 169 16.39 9.41 34.87
CA VAL A 169 16.83 10.81 34.83
C VAL A 169 17.18 11.28 36.26
N PRO A 170 18.35 11.89 36.48
CA PRO A 170 18.70 12.47 37.77
C PRO A 170 17.65 13.47 38.24
N SER A 171 17.26 13.41 39.51
CA SER A 171 16.34 14.39 40.09
C SER A 171 17.10 15.57 40.67
N SER A 172 16.60 16.78 40.42
CA SER A 172 17.01 17.99 41.14
C SER A 172 16.43 18.07 42.56
N THR A 173 15.44 17.23 42.88
CA THR A 173 14.78 17.19 44.18
C THR A 173 15.31 16.00 44.99
N PRO A 174 15.81 16.22 46.23
CA PRO A 174 16.24 15.13 47.11
C PRO A 174 15.15 14.07 47.29
N ALA A 175 15.58 12.81 47.42
CA ALA A 175 14.71 11.63 47.60
C ALA A 175 13.70 11.33 46.46
N VAL A 176 13.75 12.05 45.33
CA VAL A 176 12.93 11.76 44.14
C VAL A 176 13.73 10.97 43.11
N ARG A 177 13.05 10.09 42.35
CA ARG A 177 13.62 9.37 41.19
C ARG A 177 12.70 9.57 39.99
N HIS A 178 13.28 9.85 38.82
CA HIS A 178 12.54 9.96 37.58
C HIS A 178 12.83 8.75 36.70
N LEU A 179 11.78 8.01 36.33
CA LEU A 179 11.83 6.88 35.42
C LEU A 179 10.98 7.19 34.19
N VAL A 180 11.55 6.96 33.01
CA VAL A 180 10.83 7.06 31.74
C VAL A 180 10.77 5.67 31.12
N ILE A 181 9.55 5.22 30.82
CA ILE A 181 9.28 3.97 30.10
C ILE A 181 8.60 4.25 28.76
N LYS A 182 8.74 3.34 27.80
CA LYS A 182 8.09 3.40 26.49
C LYS A 182 7.08 2.25 26.39
N GLN A 183 5.86 2.55 25.96
CA GLN A 183 4.76 1.58 25.86
C GLN A 183 4.06 1.72 24.49
N PRO A 184 3.42 0.65 23.99
CA PRO A 184 2.66 0.72 22.74
C PRO A 184 1.53 1.74 22.84
N ILE A 185 1.32 2.48 21.76
CA ILE A 185 0.35 3.59 21.74
C ILE A 185 -1.11 3.12 21.68
N GLY A 186 -1.39 1.90 21.25
CA GLY A 186 -2.75 1.41 21.00
C GLY A 186 -2.93 0.81 19.61
N VAL A 187 -4.17 0.85 19.12
CA VAL A 187 -4.52 0.45 17.76
C VAL A 187 -3.97 1.46 16.75
N VAL A 188 -3.32 0.96 15.71
CA VAL A 188 -2.70 1.76 14.64
C VAL A 188 -3.44 1.57 13.33
N ALA A 189 -3.81 2.67 12.68
CA ALA A 189 -4.28 2.67 11.30
C ALA A 189 -3.11 2.93 10.33
N ALA A 190 -2.96 2.08 9.32
CA ALA A 190 -1.96 2.22 8.28
C ALA A 190 -2.65 2.36 6.91
N LEU A 191 -2.43 3.52 6.28
CA LEU A 191 -2.95 3.83 4.95
C LEU A 191 -1.76 3.83 3.97
N CYS A 192 -1.73 2.83 3.09
CA CYS A 192 -0.61 2.57 2.19
C CYS A 192 -0.93 2.91 0.73
N PRO A 193 0.04 3.42 -0.05
CA PRO A 193 -0.09 3.68 -1.47
C PRO A 193 0.22 2.43 -2.31
N TRP A 194 -0.09 2.51 -3.59
CA TRP A 194 0.07 1.42 -4.56
C TRP A 194 1.50 1.22 -5.08
N ASN A 195 2.37 2.21 -4.98
CA ASN A 195 3.66 2.20 -5.69
C ASN A 195 4.70 1.23 -5.12
N PHE A 196 4.59 0.90 -3.83
CA PHE A 196 5.39 -0.11 -3.15
C PHE A 196 4.47 -0.96 -2.26
N PRO A 197 3.67 -1.86 -2.88
CA PRO A 197 2.56 -2.54 -2.21
C PRO A 197 3.01 -3.48 -1.08
N ALA A 198 4.24 -3.99 -1.08
CA ALA A 198 4.80 -4.78 0.02
C ALA A 198 5.55 -3.90 1.02
N ALA A 199 6.46 -3.06 0.53
CA ALA A 199 7.39 -2.33 1.40
C ALA A 199 6.68 -1.25 2.22
N MET A 200 5.64 -0.58 1.70
CA MET A 200 4.91 0.42 2.49
C MET A 200 4.11 -0.19 3.64
N ILE A 201 3.65 -1.43 3.47
CA ILE A 201 2.93 -2.17 4.51
C ILE A 201 3.92 -2.57 5.61
N THR A 202 4.97 -3.31 5.26
CA THR A 202 5.96 -3.80 6.23
C THR A 202 6.63 -2.66 6.99
N ARG A 203 6.96 -1.55 6.32
CA ARG A 203 7.53 -0.34 6.95
C ARG A 203 6.64 0.31 8.01
N LYS A 204 5.32 0.05 8.00
CA LYS A 204 4.37 0.56 9.01
C LYS A 204 3.94 -0.51 10.01
N VAL A 205 3.70 -1.73 9.52
CA VAL A 205 3.21 -2.86 10.30
C VAL A 205 4.31 -3.42 11.20
N ALA A 206 5.52 -3.66 10.68
CA ALA A 206 6.61 -4.22 11.46
C ALA A 206 6.95 -3.42 12.74
N PRO A 207 7.14 -2.08 12.70
CA PRO A 207 7.40 -1.31 13.92
C PRO A 207 6.20 -1.30 14.89
N ALA A 208 4.97 -1.26 14.37
CA ALA A 208 3.78 -1.28 15.21
C ALA A 208 3.64 -2.62 15.94
N LEU A 209 3.80 -3.73 15.22
CA LEU A 209 3.77 -5.08 15.79
C LEU A 209 4.91 -5.29 16.78
N ALA A 210 6.13 -4.83 16.47
CA ALA A 210 7.29 -4.90 17.37
C ALA A 210 7.07 -4.14 18.69
N ALA A 211 6.45 -2.96 18.62
CA ALA A 211 6.12 -2.14 19.78
C ALA A 211 5.02 -2.76 20.68
N GLY A 212 4.23 -3.71 20.15
CA GLY A 212 3.09 -4.31 20.86
C GLY A 212 1.73 -3.67 20.54
N CYS A 213 1.62 -2.98 19.40
CA CYS A 213 0.35 -2.47 18.88
C CYS A 213 -0.39 -3.54 18.06
N SER A 214 -1.71 -3.40 17.93
CA SER A 214 -2.47 -4.00 16.84
C SER A 214 -2.59 -3.02 15.66
N VAL A 215 -2.82 -3.54 14.46
CA VAL A 215 -2.81 -2.74 13.22
C VAL A 215 -3.98 -3.08 12.31
N ILE A 216 -4.56 -2.04 11.71
CA ILE A 216 -5.51 -2.13 10.59
C ILE A 216 -4.87 -1.45 9.39
N VAL A 217 -4.67 -2.20 8.31
CA VAL A 217 -4.18 -1.68 7.04
C VAL A 217 -5.36 -1.50 6.09
N LYS A 218 -5.53 -0.29 5.54
CA LYS A 218 -6.35 -0.09 4.34
C LYS A 218 -5.43 -0.26 3.13
N ALA A 219 -5.63 -1.35 2.39
CA ALA A 219 -4.86 -1.60 1.19
C ALA A 219 -5.24 -0.62 0.06
N PRO A 220 -4.30 -0.17 -0.78
CA PRO A 220 -4.62 0.53 -2.01
C PRO A 220 -5.52 -0.34 -2.90
N ALA A 221 -6.46 0.26 -3.62
CA ALA A 221 -7.40 -0.51 -4.44
C ALA A 221 -6.76 -1.03 -5.73
N GLU A 222 -5.70 -0.36 -6.17
CA GLU A 222 -4.92 -0.69 -7.36
C GLU A 222 -4.06 -1.94 -7.12
N THR A 223 -3.53 -2.12 -5.90
CA THR A 223 -2.59 -3.21 -5.58
C THR A 223 -2.88 -3.90 -4.23
N PRO A 224 -4.08 -4.48 -4.03
CA PRO A 224 -4.45 -5.10 -2.75
C PRO A 224 -3.93 -6.54 -2.58
N LEU A 225 -3.62 -7.27 -3.65
CA LEU A 225 -3.33 -8.71 -3.60
C LEU A 225 -2.02 -8.99 -2.84
N THR A 226 -0.98 -8.16 -3.06
CA THR A 226 0.27 -8.28 -2.29
C THR A 226 0.05 -8.03 -0.80
N ALA A 227 -0.83 -7.08 -0.45
CA ALA A 227 -1.18 -6.82 0.93
C ALA A 227 -1.80 -8.05 1.59
N LEU A 228 -2.77 -8.66 0.91
CA LEU A 228 -3.44 -9.86 1.40
C LEU A 228 -2.50 -11.07 1.48
N ALA A 229 -1.56 -11.22 0.54
CA ALA A 229 -0.52 -12.25 0.64
C ALA A 229 0.36 -12.05 1.89
N LEU A 230 0.71 -10.81 2.24
CA LEU A 230 1.42 -10.52 3.49
C LEU A 230 0.58 -10.87 4.74
N ALA A 231 -0.74 -10.68 4.71
CA ALA A 231 -1.61 -11.14 5.80
C ALA A 231 -1.64 -12.66 5.93
N GLU A 232 -1.66 -13.40 4.82
CA GLU A 232 -1.55 -14.87 4.84
C GLU A 232 -0.23 -15.31 5.48
N LEU A 233 0.89 -14.70 5.08
CA LEU A 233 2.20 -15.03 5.65
C LEU A 233 2.31 -14.65 7.14
N ALA A 234 1.69 -13.54 7.56
CA ALA A 234 1.61 -13.17 8.97
C ALA A 234 0.72 -14.14 9.77
N ASN A 235 -0.38 -14.61 9.19
CA ASN A 235 -1.22 -15.65 9.78
C ASN A 235 -0.42 -16.94 9.99
N GLN A 236 0.31 -17.39 8.97
CA GLN A 236 1.22 -18.54 9.07
C GLN A 236 2.35 -18.32 10.07
N ALA A 237 2.82 -17.09 10.25
CA ALA A 237 3.79 -16.72 11.28
C ALA A 237 3.23 -16.86 12.71
N GLY A 238 1.92 -16.97 12.87
CA GLY A 238 1.27 -17.23 14.16
C GLY A 238 0.96 -15.95 14.95
N PHE A 239 0.87 -14.80 14.29
CA PHE A 239 0.34 -13.61 14.95
C PHE A 239 -1.09 -13.88 15.48
N PRO A 240 -1.41 -13.45 16.71
CA PRO A 240 -2.76 -13.65 17.24
C PRO A 240 -3.84 -12.98 16.39
N ALA A 241 -5.03 -13.59 16.36
CA ALA A 241 -6.20 -13.05 15.68
C ALA A 241 -6.43 -11.58 16.08
N GLY A 242 -6.70 -10.74 15.08
CA GLY A 242 -6.99 -9.32 15.26
C GLY A 242 -5.78 -8.43 15.48
N VAL A 243 -4.57 -8.97 15.66
CA VAL A 243 -3.35 -8.15 15.83
C VAL A 243 -2.96 -7.48 14.51
N PHE A 244 -3.16 -8.16 13.39
CA PHE A 244 -2.94 -7.63 12.06
C PHE A 244 -4.20 -7.85 11.22
N ASN A 245 -4.75 -6.76 10.68
CA ASN A 245 -5.97 -6.78 9.87
C ASN A 245 -5.73 -6.01 8.57
N ILE A 246 -6.33 -6.47 7.48
CA ILE A 246 -6.33 -5.80 6.18
C ILE A 246 -7.76 -5.67 5.69
N ILE A 247 -8.14 -4.43 5.40
CA ILE A 247 -9.40 -4.10 4.73
C ILE A 247 -9.12 -3.60 3.31
N THR A 248 -9.98 -4.00 2.38
CA THR A 248 -9.97 -3.55 0.99
C THR A 248 -11.20 -2.71 0.71
N THR A 249 -11.04 -1.56 0.05
CA THR A 249 -12.15 -0.79 -0.50
C THR A 249 -11.67 0.07 -1.64
N GLN A 250 -12.53 0.24 -2.65
CA GLN A 250 -12.37 1.24 -3.68
C GLN A 250 -13.37 2.37 -3.46
N SER A 251 -14.67 2.06 -3.36
CA SER A 251 -15.72 3.07 -3.34
C SER A 251 -15.81 3.87 -2.04
N ALA A 252 -15.53 3.24 -0.89
CA ALA A 252 -15.63 3.87 0.43
C ALA A 252 -14.28 4.41 0.95
N THR A 253 -13.29 4.61 0.07
CA THR A 253 -11.94 5.02 0.47
C THR A 253 -11.93 6.33 1.29
N PRO A 254 -12.62 7.42 0.87
CA PRO A 254 -12.68 8.66 1.67
C PRO A 254 -13.37 8.47 3.03
N GLU A 255 -14.48 7.75 3.07
CA GLU A 255 -15.29 7.50 4.26
C GLU A 255 -14.51 6.67 5.28
N ILE A 256 -13.85 5.59 4.84
CA ILE A 256 -12.98 4.77 5.70
C ILE A 256 -11.78 5.58 6.19
N GLY A 257 -11.16 6.39 5.34
CA GLY A 257 -10.05 7.28 5.74
C GLY A 257 -10.48 8.25 6.85
N LYS A 258 -11.63 8.90 6.70
CA LYS A 258 -12.22 9.79 7.70
C LYS A 258 -12.55 9.06 9.00
N ALA A 259 -13.22 7.92 8.92
CA ALA A 259 -13.58 7.13 10.09
C ALA A 259 -12.36 6.69 10.90
N LEU A 260 -11.27 6.25 10.23
CA LEU A 260 -10.01 5.92 10.89
C LEU A 260 -9.35 7.12 11.59
N CYS A 261 -9.56 8.34 11.10
CA CYS A 261 -9.07 9.56 11.74
C CYS A 261 -9.88 9.94 12.99
N GLU A 262 -11.21 9.81 12.92
CA GLU A 262 -12.14 10.29 13.95
C GLU A 262 -12.43 9.25 15.03
N HIS A 263 -12.21 7.96 14.77
CA HIS A 263 -12.48 6.91 15.76
C HIS A 263 -11.50 6.97 16.95
N GLU A 264 -12.04 6.94 18.17
CA GLU A 264 -11.27 7.13 19.41
C GLU A 264 -10.31 5.97 19.74
N GLU A 265 -10.71 4.74 19.41
CA GLU A 265 -9.85 3.55 19.62
C GLU A 265 -8.57 3.54 18.79
N ILE A 266 -8.57 4.21 17.63
CA ILE A 266 -7.35 4.36 16.83
C ILE A 266 -6.50 5.42 17.53
N ARG A 267 -5.30 5.07 18.00
CA ARG A 267 -4.42 6.02 18.72
C ARG A 267 -3.28 6.58 17.86
N LYS A 268 -3.05 5.97 16.69
CA LYS A 268 -2.07 6.43 15.72
C LYS A 268 -2.54 6.18 14.29
N LEU A 269 -2.30 7.14 13.41
CA LEU A 269 -2.45 6.97 11.97
C LEU A 269 -1.11 7.18 11.27
N SER A 270 -0.77 6.26 10.36
CA SER A 270 0.42 6.32 9.51
C SER A 270 -0.01 6.30 8.06
N PHE A 271 0.23 7.39 7.35
CA PHE A 271 -0.18 7.56 5.95
C PHE A 271 1.04 7.79 5.06
N THR A 272 1.04 7.15 3.90
CA THR A 272 1.92 7.51 2.80
C THR A 272 1.07 7.79 1.56
N GLY A 273 1.27 8.94 0.90
CA GLY A 273 0.51 9.29 -0.29
C GLY A 273 0.62 10.77 -0.65
N SER A 274 -0.44 11.33 -1.25
CA SER A 274 -0.40 12.71 -1.72
C SER A 274 -0.44 13.73 -0.57
N THR A 275 0.23 14.86 -0.75
CA THR A 275 0.21 15.96 0.23
C THR A 275 -1.19 16.51 0.49
N GLY A 276 -2.04 16.55 -0.53
CA GLY A 276 -3.43 16.99 -0.39
C GLY A 276 -4.24 16.09 0.55
N VAL A 277 -4.14 14.76 0.38
CA VAL A 277 -4.80 13.79 1.28
C VAL A 277 -4.17 13.83 2.67
N GLY A 278 -2.83 13.97 2.77
CA GLY A 278 -2.17 14.10 4.07
C GLY A 278 -2.66 15.27 4.91
N LYS A 279 -2.86 16.45 4.29
CA LYS A 279 -3.45 17.62 4.96
C LYS A 279 -4.89 17.36 5.42
N LEU A 280 -5.70 16.70 4.59
CA LEU A 280 -7.07 16.32 4.95
C LEU A 280 -7.11 15.36 6.15
N LEU A 281 -6.30 14.31 6.13
CA LEU A 281 -6.23 13.32 7.22
C LEU A 281 -5.72 13.95 8.52
N MET A 282 -4.76 14.88 8.43
CA MET A 282 -4.28 15.64 9.58
C MET A 282 -5.39 16.49 10.20
N ALA A 283 -6.16 17.21 9.38
CA ALA A 283 -7.30 17.99 9.84
C ALA A 283 -8.36 17.10 10.51
N GLN A 284 -8.73 15.97 9.90
CA GLN A 284 -9.71 15.03 10.47
C GLN A 284 -9.21 14.41 11.79
N SER A 285 -7.92 14.09 11.89
CA SER A 285 -7.32 13.48 13.09
C SER A 285 -7.20 14.46 14.27
N SER A 286 -7.37 15.77 14.04
CA SER A 286 -7.35 16.77 15.11
C SER A 286 -8.51 16.61 16.09
N SER A 287 -9.63 16.01 15.65
CA SER A 287 -10.81 15.71 16.48
C SER A 287 -10.50 14.84 17.71
N THR A 288 -9.46 14.00 17.63
CA THR A 288 -9.04 13.08 18.71
C THR A 288 -7.58 13.27 19.12
N LEU A 289 -6.92 14.32 18.62
CA LEU A 289 -5.48 14.60 18.83
C LEU A 289 -4.57 13.38 18.58
N LYS A 290 -4.89 12.60 17.54
CA LYS A 290 -4.22 11.34 17.24
C LYS A 290 -2.76 11.55 16.81
N LYS A 291 -1.86 10.63 17.18
CA LYS A 291 -0.45 10.68 16.71
C LYS A 291 -0.37 10.37 15.22
N LEU A 292 0.32 11.23 14.45
CA LEU A 292 0.44 11.09 13.00
C LEU A 292 1.87 10.77 12.56
N SER A 293 1.99 9.98 11.48
CA SER A 293 3.19 9.89 10.66
C SER A 293 2.78 10.04 9.21
N LEU A 294 3.32 11.05 8.52
CA LEU A 294 2.90 11.43 7.17
C LEU A 294 4.13 11.45 6.23
N GLU A 295 4.11 10.56 5.25
CA GLU A 295 5.11 10.49 4.19
C GLU A 295 4.43 10.96 2.88
N LEU A 296 4.75 12.17 2.44
CA LEU A 296 3.95 12.89 1.44
C LEU A 296 4.70 13.08 0.11
N GLY A 297 4.17 13.95 -0.75
CA GLY A 297 4.78 14.25 -2.05
C GLY A 297 6.11 14.97 -1.92
N GLY A 298 7.08 14.54 -2.71
CA GLY A 298 8.37 15.21 -2.91
C GLY A 298 8.47 15.91 -4.28
N ASN A 299 9.52 16.72 -4.45
CA ASN A 299 9.94 17.30 -5.73
C ASN A 299 11.47 17.33 -5.78
N ALA A 300 12.08 16.14 -5.74
CA ALA A 300 13.50 15.94 -5.48
C ALA A 300 14.39 16.58 -6.57
N PRO A 301 15.26 17.55 -6.22
CA PRO A 301 16.30 18.02 -7.11
C PRO A 301 17.46 17.01 -7.15
N PHE A 302 17.99 16.75 -8.33
CA PHE A 302 19.24 16.03 -8.56
C PHE A 302 20.26 17.02 -9.11
N ILE A 303 21.33 17.29 -8.36
CA ILE A 303 22.25 18.40 -8.63
C ILE A 303 23.62 17.84 -9.01
N VAL A 304 24.15 18.25 -10.16
CA VAL A 304 25.45 17.83 -10.70
C VAL A 304 26.32 19.07 -10.88
N PHE A 305 27.35 19.20 -10.06
CA PHE A 305 28.32 20.30 -10.11
C PHE A 305 29.42 20.04 -11.15
N GLU A 306 30.19 21.09 -11.48
CA GLU A 306 31.24 21.04 -12.51
C GLU A 306 32.36 20.02 -12.25
N ASP A 307 32.60 19.70 -10.98
CA ASP A 307 33.62 18.77 -10.51
C ASP A 307 33.09 17.33 -10.33
N ALA A 308 31.81 17.09 -10.70
CA ALA A 308 31.22 15.78 -10.60
C ALA A 308 31.82 14.81 -11.64
N ASP A 309 32.05 13.57 -11.21
CA ASP A 309 32.24 12.46 -12.13
C ASP A 309 30.94 12.22 -12.91
N VAL A 310 30.93 12.67 -14.17
CA VAL A 310 29.72 12.69 -15.02
C VAL A 310 29.17 11.27 -15.24
N ASP A 311 30.03 10.26 -15.37
CA ASP A 311 29.60 8.88 -15.61
C ASP A 311 28.86 8.34 -14.37
N LYS A 312 29.42 8.53 -13.18
CA LYS A 312 28.75 8.16 -11.92
C LYS A 312 27.48 8.97 -11.67
N ALA A 313 27.47 10.25 -12.03
CA ALA A 313 26.28 11.08 -11.92
C ALA A 313 25.14 10.55 -12.81
N VAL A 314 25.45 10.10 -14.04
CA VAL A 314 24.48 9.47 -14.94
C VAL A 314 23.97 8.14 -14.38
N GLU A 315 24.85 7.29 -13.83
CA GLU A 315 24.41 6.05 -13.15
C GLU A 315 23.45 6.32 -11.99
N GLY A 316 23.78 7.30 -11.14
CA GLY A 316 22.92 7.75 -10.05
C GLY A 316 21.58 8.31 -10.55
N ALA A 317 21.61 9.10 -11.63
CA ALA A 317 20.41 9.63 -12.28
C ALA A 317 19.51 8.49 -12.79
N MET A 318 20.07 7.47 -13.42
CA MET A 318 19.32 6.31 -13.91
C MET A 318 18.62 5.56 -12.76
N ALA A 319 19.35 5.29 -11.68
CA ALA A 319 18.82 4.60 -10.51
C ALA A 319 17.74 5.41 -9.77
N CYS A 320 17.90 6.73 -9.67
CA CYS A 320 16.95 7.60 -8.95
C CYS A 320 15.71 7.94 -9.79
N LYS A 321 15.84 8.06 -11.11
CA LYS A 321 14.74 8.52 -11.97
C LYS A 321 13.85 7.42 -12.50
N PHE A 322 14.44 6.33 -12.98
CA PHE A 322 13.73 5.36 -13.81
C PHE A 322 13.31 4.09 -13.06
N ARG A 323 13.82 3.88 -11.84
CA ARG A 323 13.32 2.82 -10.94
C ARG A 323 11.81 2.93 -10.75
N CYS A 324 11.10 1.81 -10.87
CA CYS A 324 9.63 1.74 -10.82
C CYS A 324 8.94 2.72 -11.79
N ALA A 325 9.51 2.92 -12.99
CA ALA A 325 9.06 3.91 -13.98
C ALA A 325 8.98 5.34 -13.42
N GLY A 326 9.79 5.67 -12.41
CA GLY A 326 9.77 6.97 -11.74
C GLY A 326 8.59 7.21 -10.80
N GLN A 327 7.83 6.15 -10.46
CA GLN A 327 6.66 6.21 -9.58
C GLN A 327 7.03 6.08 -8.08
N ALA A 328 8.20 6.61 -7.67
CA ALA A 328 8.62 6.62 -6.27
C ALA A 328 8.59 8.06 -5.70
N CYS A 329 8.25 8.20 -4.42
CA CYS A 329 8.22 9.50 -3.72
C CYS A 329 9.58 10.20 -3.68
N VAL A 330 10.66 9.42 -3.74
CA VAL A 330 12.05 9.88 -3.73
C VAL A 330 12.66 9.99 -5.12
N SER A 331 11.90 9.72 -6.18
CA SER A 331 12.43 9.78 -7.54
C SER A 331 12.86 11.20 -7.90
N ALA A 332 14.01 11.31 -8.58
CA ALA A 332 14.50 12.58 -9.08
C ALA A 332 13.42 13.23 -9.97
N ASN A 333 13.05 14.48 -9.68
CA ASN A 333 12.00 15.18 -10.39
C ASN A 333 12.52 16.36 -11.22
N ARG A 334 13.61 16.99 -10.76
CA ARG A 334 14.28 18.10 -11.47
C ARG A 334 15.78 17.84 -11.49
N PHE A 335 16.40 17.95 -12.66
CA PHE A 335 17.84 17.83 -12.84
C PHE A 335 18.44 19.22 -12.98
N TYR A 336 19.40 19.55 -12.12
CA TYR A 336 20.18 20.77 -12.17
C TYR A 336 21.62 20.39 -12.46
N VAL A 337 22.13 20.77 -13.63
CA VAL A 337 23.46 20.38 -14.08
C VAL A 337 24.24 21.64 -14.39
N HIS A 338 25.48 21.72 -13.91
CA HIS A 338 26.33 22.87 -14.16
C HIS A 338 26.59 23.06 -15.66
N GLN A 339 26.63 24.32 -16.11
CA GLN A 339 26.69 24.65 -17.54
C GLN A 339 27.91 24.04 -18.25
N SER A 340 29.05 23.95 -17.56
CA SER A 340 30.30 23.40 -18.13
C SER A 340 30.22 21.92 -18.53
N ILE A 341 29.35 21.14 -17.89
CA ILE A 341 29.20 19.69 -18.11
C ILE A 341 27.82 19.30 -18.63
N TYR A 342 26.93 20.28 -18.84
CA TYR A 342 25.52 20.05 -19.21
C TYR A 342 25.38 19.20 -20.47
N ALA A 343 26.08 19.58 -21.55
CA ALA A 343 25.99 18.87 -22.83
C ALA A 343 26.48 17.43 -22.73
N GLU A 344 27.58 17.20 -21.99
CA GLU A 344 28.12 15.86 -21.77
C GLU A 344 27.15 14.99 -20.97
N PHE A 345 26.64 15.51 -19.85
CA PHE A 345 25.68 14.80 -19.01
C PHE A 345 24.39 14.47 -19.77
N ALA A 346 23.82 15.45 -20.49
CA ALA A 346 22.59 15.26 -21.26
C ALA A 346 22.77 14.19 -22.35
N SER A 347 23.90 14.20 -23.06
CA SER A 347 24.22 13.19 -24.08
C SER A 347 24.35 11.79 -23.47
N LYS A 348 25.15 11.63 -22.41
CA LYS A 348 25.37 10.35 -21.74
C LYS A 348 24.09 9.80 -21.11
N LEU A 349 23.28 10.66 -20.47
CA LEU A 349 21.98 10.27 -19.92
C LEU A 349 21.03 9.81 -21.03
N THR A 350 20.92 10.56 -22.14
CA THR A 350 20.07 10.21 -23.27
C THR A 350 20.46 8.85 -23.86
N LYS A 351 21.76 8.59 -24.02
CA LYS A 351 22.27 7.27 -24.45
C LYS A 351 21.82 6.16 -23.49
N LYS A 352 22.00 6.32 -22.18
CA LYS A 352 21.57 5.32 -21.19
C LYS A 352 20.06 5.11 -21.16
N VAL A 353 19.27 6.17 -21.37
CA VAL A 353 17.81 6.07 -21.45
C VAL A 353 17.37 5.32 -22.71
N SER A 354 18.10 5.45 -23.83
CA SER A 354 17.80 4.71 -25.08
C SER A 354 17.97 3.19 -24.95
N GLU A 355 18.77 2.73 -23.99
CA GLU A 355 19.02 1.32 -23.70
C GLU A 355 17.89 0.67 -22.87
N LEU A 356 16.93 1.46 -22.34
CA LEU A 356 15.85 0.96 -21.50
C LEU A 356 14.75 0.27 -22.32
N LYS A 357 14.52 -1.02 -22.04
CA LYS A 357 13.39 -1.76 -22.58
C LYS A 357 12.09 -1.47 -21.81
N VAL A 358 11.08 -0.98 -22.53
CA VAL A 358 9.69 -0.84 -22.04
C VAL A 358 8.91 -2.10 -22.39
N GLY A 359 8.15 -2.64 -21.45
CA GLY A 359 7.35 -3.84 -21.69
C GLY A 359 6.68 -4.37 -20.42
N SER A 360 5.98 -5.51 -20.51
CA SER A 360 5.42 -6.15 -19.32
C SER A 360 6.54 -6.51 -18.33
N GLY A 361 6.28 -6.37 -17.03
CA GLY A 361 7.24 -6.76 -16.00
C GLY A 361 7.56 -8.26 -15.97
N PHE A 362 6.76 -9.10 -16.64
CA PHE A 362 7.03 -10.53 -16.83
C PHE A 362 7.92 -10.85 -18.04
N GLU A 363 8.15 -9.90 -18.94
CA GLU A 363 9.04 -10.11 -20.08
C GLU A 363 10.51 -10.00 -19.68
N GLU A 364 11.34 -10.88 -20.23
CA GLU A 364 12.77 -10.87 -19.99
C GLU A 364 13.40 -9.56 -20.50
N GLY A 365 14.30 -9.00 -19.69
CA GLY A 365 15.02 -7.76 -20.00
C GLY A 365 14.21 -6.47 -19.84
N THR A 366 12.91 -6.53 -19.48
CA THR A 366 12.12 -5.32 -19.22
C THR A 366 12.74 -4.51 -18.09
N SER A 367 13.05 -3.25 -18.39
CA SER A 367 13.56 -2.28 -17.44
C SER A 367 12.45 -1.38 -16.89
N ILE A 368 11.46 -1.06 -17.73
CA ILE A 368 10.38 -0.11 -17.44
C ILE A 368 9.03 -0.76 -17.70
N GLY A 369 8.25 -0.93 -16.64
CA GLY A 369 6.85 -1.37 -16.71
C GLY A 369 5.88 -0.24 -17.07
N PRO A 370 4.57 -0.52 -17.14
CA PRO A 370 3.56 0.50 -17.32
C PRO A 370 3.47 1.42 -16.07
N LEU A 371 2.84 2.57 -16.26
CA LEU A 371 2.33 3.36 -15.15
C LEU A 371 1.12 2.67 -14.50
N ILE A 372 0.74 3.07 -13.30
CA ILE A 372 -0.33 2.36 -12.56
C ILE A 372 -1.71 2.52 -13.21
N ASP A 373 -2.00 3.68 -13.80
CA ASP A 373 -3.32 4.03 -14.31
C ASP A 373 -3.28 5.10 -15.43
N GLU A 374 -4.42 5.29 -16.09
CA GLU A 374 -4.58 6.30 -17.15
C GLU A 374 -4.30 7.72 -16.64
N ARG A 375 -4.67 8.04 -15.40
CA ARG A 375 -4.43 9.38 -14.83
C ARG A 375 -2.93 9.69 -14.72
N SER A 376 -2.13 8.69 -14.39
CA SER A 376 -0.67 8.80 -14.36
C SER A 376 -0.10 9.01 -15.75
N LEU A 377 -0.65 8.31 -16.75
CA LEU A 377 -0.30 8.45 -18.16
C LEU A 377 -0.65 9.85 -18.70
N GLU A 378 -1.85 10.35 -18.41
CA GLU A 378 -2.28 11.72 -18.74
C GLU A 378 -1.37 12.77 -18.08
N LYS A 379 -0.99 12.57 -16.81
CA LYS A 379 -0.14 13.50 -16.08
C LYS A 379 1.24 13.66 -16.73
N VAL A 380 1.92 12.54 -17.04
CA VAL A 380 3.24 12.61 -17.71
C VAL A 380 3.12 13.19 -19.11
N THR A 381 2.09 12.79 -19.87
CA THR A 381 1.79 13.34 -21.20
C THR A 381 1.64 14.87 -21.13
N ARG A 382 0.88 15.36 -20.15
CA ARG A 382 0.68 16.80 -19.93
C ARG A 382 1.98 17.51 -19.57
N HIS A 383 2.83 16.92 -18.72
CA HIS A 383 4.11 17.53 -18.35
C HIS A 383 5.04 17.68 -19.54
N VAL A 384 5.15 16.66 -20.40
CA VAL A 384 5.95 16.74 -21.63
C VAL A 384 5.42 17.82 -22.56
N ARG A 385 4.09 17.87 -22.78
CA ARG A 385 3.45 18.91 -23.60
C ARG A 385 3.76 20.31 -23.07
N LEU A 386 3.55 20.55 -21.77
CA LEU A 386 3.80 21.85 -21.15
C LEU A 386 5.28 22.26 -21.22
N ALA A 387 6.21 21.31 -21.05
CA ALA A 387 7.63 21.60 -21.19
C ALA A 387 7.98 22.04 -22.62
N ARG A 388 7.41 21.38 -23.64
CA ARG A 388 7.61 21.76 -25.05
C ARG A 388 7.01 23.12 -25.38
N GLU A 389 5.78 23.38 -24.93
CA GLU A 389 5.11 24.68 -25.13
C GLU A 389 5.87 25.83 -24.49
N ALA A 390 6.61 25.56 -23.42
CA ALA A 390 7.43 26.54 -22.74
C ALA A 390 8.87 26.68 -23.33
N GLY A 391 9.21 25.92 -24.38
CA GLY A 391 10.50 26.02 -25.09
C GLY A 391 11.49 24.89 -24.80
N GLY A 392 11.12 23.89 -23.98
CA GLY A 392 11.93 22.71 -23.75
C GLY A 392 11.95 21.76 -24.96
N GLU A 393 13.05 21.04 -25.12
CA GLU A 393 13.27 20.09 -26.22
C GLU A 393 13.20 18.64 -25.70
N VAL A 394 12.64 17.73 -26.52
CA VAL A 394 12.62 16.29 -26.22
C VAL A 394 13.83 15.64 -26.89
N LEU A 395 14.81 15.21 -26.09
CA LEU A 395 15.99 14.51 -26.61
C LEU A 395 15.69 13.04 -26.96
N ILE A 396 14.79 12.40 -26.22
CA ILE A 396 14.32 11.03 -26.47
C ILE A 396 12.94 10.80 -25.85
N GLY A 397 12.16 9.89 -26.43
CA GLY A 397 10.85 9.49 -25.89
C GLY A 397 9.75 10.52 -26.13
N GLY A 398 9.05 10.90 -25.06
CA GLY A 398 8.05 11.97 -25.05
C GLY A 398 6.65 11.58 -25.51
N LYS A 399 6.38 10.28 -25.67
CA LYS A 399 5.08 9.77 -26.14
C LYS A 399 4.65 8.50 -25.43
N ARG A 400 3.34 8.25 -25.49
CA ARG A 400 2.71 6.97 -25.10
C ARG A 400 3.19 5.86 -26.04
N VAL A 401 3.17 4.62 -25.56
CA VAL A 401 3.35 3.45 -26.41
C VAL A 401 1.97 3.02 -26.90
N ASP A 402 1.84 2.76 -28.21
CA ASP A 402 0.58 2.28 -28.78
C ASP A 402 0.30 0.84 -28.34
N GLY A 403 -0.97 0.53 -28.04
CA GLY A 403 -1.40 -0.81 -27.63
C GLY A 403 -2.09 -0.83 -26.26
N PRO A 404 -2.31 -2.04 -25.69
CA PRO A 404 -2.89 -2.19 -24.37
C PRO A 404 -1.91 -1.75 -23.27
N GLY A 405 -2.47 -1.38 -22.11
CA GLY A 405 -1.72 -1.00 -20.92
C GLY A 405 -1.32 0.47 -20.87
N TYR A 406 -0.76 0.89 -19.72
CA TYR A 406 -0.45 2.29 -19.42
C TYR A 406 1.03 2.63 -19.67
N PHE A 407 1.54 2.31 -20.85
CA PHE A 407 2.95 2.47 -21.19
C PHE A 407 3.32 3.87 -21.70
N PHE A 408 4.43 4.40 -21.21
CA PHE A 408 5.01 5.67 -21.66
C PHE A 408 6.51 5.51 -21.90
N LEU A 409 7.03 6.10 -22.98
CA LEU A 409 8.45 6.01 -23.28
C LEU A 409 9.27 6.83 -22.26
N PRO A 410 10.35 6.27 -21.68
CA PRO A 410 11.33 7.02 -20.93
C PRO A 410 11.76 8.28 -21.68
N THR A 411 11.67 9.44 -21.02
CA THR A 411 11.79 10.74 -21.67
C THR A 411 12.88 11.58 -21.03
N VAL A 412 13.74 12.17 -21.86
CA VAL A 412 14.71 13.20 -21.45
C VAL A 412 14.29 14.51 -22.11
N LEU A 413 14.18 15.56 -21.30
CA LEU A 413 13.90 16.93 -21.73
C LEU A 413 15.13 17.80 -21.48
N SER A 414 15.56 18.56 -22.48
CA SER A 414 16.57 19.63 -22.40
C SER A 414 15.91 21.01 -22.48
N GLU A 415 16.67 22.06 -22.18
CA GLU A 415 16.23 23.46 -22.26
C GLU A 415 14.93 23.71 -21.49
N VAL A 416 14.72 22.98 -20.39
CA VAL A 416 13.53 23.12 -19.56
C VAL A 416 13.56 24.51 -18.92
N PRO A 417 12.61 25.40 -19.26
CA PRO A 417 12.64 26.78 -18.78
C PRO A 417 12.49 26.84 -17.26
N ARG A 418 12.93 27.95 -16.67
CA ARG A 418 12.65 28.24 -15.26
C ARG A 418 11.14 28.37 -15.08
N GLY A 419 10.53 27.36 -14.47
CA GLY A 419 9.14 27.34 -14.03
C GLY A 419 9.00 27.76 -12.58
#